data_AF-A0A212ESM6-F1
#
_entry.id   AF-A0A212ESM6-F1
#
_cell.length_a   1.000
_cell.length_b   1.000
_cell.length_c   1.000
_cell.angle_alpha   90.00
_cell.angle_beta   90.00
_cell.angle_gamma   90.00
#
_symmetry.space_group_name_H-M   'P 1'
#
loop_
_entity.id
_entity.type
_entity.pdbx_description
1 polymer ?
#
loop_
_entity_poly.entity_id
_entity_poly.type
_entity_poly.pdbx_seq_one_letter_code
_entity_poly.pdbx_strand_id
1 'polypeptide(L)' 'MLTQARAFSTEALKVVNNVAKQRFEVAIPNAAATLTYTKNDKQIILHHTEVPKQFQGKGVGKLLAKVMFYILLIIYLL' A
#
# COMPACT_ATOMS: atom_id res chain seq x y z
N MET A 1 -23.21 -19.92 -19.16
CA MET A 1 -23.29 -19.55 -17.72
C MET A 1 -22.27 -18.45 -17.48
N LEU A 2 -22.70 -17.19 -17.34
CA LEU A 2 -21.80 -16.05 -17.09
C LEU A 2 -21.71 -15.81 -15.58
N THR A 3 -20.81 -16.52 -14.91
CA THR A 3 -20.50 -16.25 -13.50
C THR A 3 -19.05 -15.83 -13.40
N GLN A 4 -18.72 -14.68 -13.96
CA GLN A 4 -17.51 -13.96 -13.55
C GLN A 4 -17.75 -13.51 -12.11
N ALA A 5 -17.37 -14.35 -11.14
CA ALA A 5 -17.07 -13.87 -9.81
C ALA A 5 -16.03 -12.76 -10.02
N ARG A 6 -16.37 -11.51 -9.70
CA ARG A 6 -15.45 -10.38 -9.89
C ARG A 6 -14.14 -10.72 -9.18
N ALA A 7 -13.12 -11.07 -9.95
CA ALA A 7 -11.81 -11.36 -9.42
C ALA A 7 -11.31 -10.09 -8.72
N PHE A 8 -10.77 -10.24 -7.52
CA PHE A 8 -10.18 -9.12 -6.81
C PHE A 8 -9.03 -8.52 -7.66
N SER A 9 -9.04 -7.21 -7.87
CA SER A 9 -7.99 -6.46 -8.58
C SER A 9 -7.51 -5.30 -7.72
N THR A 10 -6.22 -4.96 -7.83
CA THR A 10 -5.60 -3.83 -7.14
C THR A 10 -5.73 -2.51 -7.91
N GLU A 11 -6.23 -2.53 -9.14
CA GLU A 11 -6.24 -1.36 -10.04
C GLU A 11 -7.07 -0.18 -9.51
N ALA A 12 -8.20 -0.47 -8.85
CA ALA A 12 -9.07 0.55 -8.27
C ALA A 12 -8.67 0.96 -6.84
N LEU A 13 -7.65 0.32 -6.25
CA LEU A 13 -7.25 0.59 -4.88
C LEU A 13 -6.37 1.84 -4.80
N LYS A 14 -6.67 2.71 -3.84
CA LYS A 14 -5.92 3.94 -3.59
C LYS A 14 -5.03 3.79 -2.36
N VAL A 15 -3.72 3.92 -2.57
CA VAL A 15 -2.74 4.01 -1.48
C VAL A 15 -2.68 5.45 -0.98
N VAL A 16 -2.69 5.62 0.34
CA VAL A 16 -2.60 6.91 1.03
C VAL A 16 -1.36 6.89 1.93
N ASN A 17 -0.59 7.99 1.94
CA ASN A 17 0.47 8.19 2.91
C ASN A 17 -0.09 8.86 4.17
N ASN A 18 -0.24 8.11 5.25
CA ASN A 18 -0.66 8.61 6.55
C ASN A 18 0.58 9.03 7.35
N VAL A 19 1.04 10.26 7.12
CA VAL A 19 2.27 10.82 7.71
C VAL A 19 2.18 10.86 9.24
N ALA A 20 1.00 11.18 9.79
CA ALA A 20 0.78 11.22 11.24
C ALA A 20 1.00 9.86 11.92
N LYS A 21 0.77 8.75 11.19
CA LYS A 21 0.99 7.38 11.67
C LYS A 21 2.24 6.72 11.08
N GLN A 22 3.05 7.48 10.34
CA GLN A 22 4.21 7.02 9.59
C GLN A 22 3.97 5.69 8.84
N ARG A 23 2.89 5.64 8.05
CA ARG A 23 2.56 4.44 7.26
C ARG A 23 1.88 4.78 5.95
N PHE A 24 2.09 3.95 4.95
CA PHE A 24 1.24 3.89 3.77
C PHE A 24 0.11 2.90 4.05
N GLU A 25 -1.11 3.24 3.67
CA GLU A 25 -2.28 2.41 3.90
C GLU A 25 -3.18 2.36 2.67
N VAL A 26 -3.83 1.22 2.48
CA VAL A 26 -4.84 1.02 1.44
C VAL A 26 -6.07 0.41 2.06
N ALA A 27 -7.22 1.05 1.82
CA ALA A 27 -8.51 0.51 2.21
C ALA A 27 -8.89 -0.61 1.24
N ILE A 28 -9.31 -1.74 1.80
CA ILE A 28 -9.79 -2.92 1.07
C ILE A 28 -11.08 -3.39 1.75
N PRO A 29 -11.94 -4.18 1.08
CA PRO A 29 -13.22 -4.57 1.65
C PRO A 29 -13.07 -5.15 3.07
N ASN A 30 -13.70 -4.49 4.04
CA ASN A 30 -13.67 -4.84 5.47
C ASN A 30 -12.28 -4.97 6.11
N ALA A 31 -11.25 -4.36 5.53
CA ALA A 31 -9.88 -4.43 6.06
C ALA A 31 -9.00 -3.26 5.58
N ALA A 32 -7.75 -3.24 6.06
CA ALA A 32 -6.71 -2.38 5.52
C ALA A 32 -5.42 -3.19 5.34
N ALA A 33 -4.61 -2.84 4.35
CA ALA A 33 -3.23 -3.26 4.29
C ALA A 33 -2.33 -2.04 4.52
N THR A 34 -1.20 -2.26 5.20
CA THR A 34 -0.33 -1.17 5.65
C THR A 34 1.13 -1.47 5.39
N LEU A 35 1.91 -0.44 5.11
CA LEU A 35 3.37 -0.46 5.07
C LEU A 35 3.89 0.63 6.03
N THR A 36 4.48 0.23 7.14
CA THR A 36 5.00 1.14 8.17
C THR A 36 6.43 1.58 7.87
N TYR A 37 6.76 2.80 8.26
CA TYR A 37 8.08 3.36 8.06
C TYR A 37 8.47 4.28 9.23
N THR A 38 9.77 4.60 9.31
CA THR A 38 10.26 5.76 10.06
C THR A 38 11.01 6.66 9.10
N LYS A 39 10.82 7.97 9.25
CA LYS A 39 11.49 8.99 8.46
C LYS A 39 12.32 9.89 9.35
N ASN A 40 13.54 10.19 8.93
CA ASN A 40 14.33 11.32 9.41
C ASN A 40 14.81 12.17 8.23
N ASP A 41 15.66 13.15 8.48
CA ASP A 41 16.12 14.10 7.47
C ASP A 41 16.97 13.46 6.36
N LYS A 42 17.57 12.29 6.62
CA LYS A 42 18.51 11.63 5.70
C LYS A 42 17.90 10.45 4.97
N GLN A 43 16.94 9.76 5.58
CA GLN A 43 16.44 8.49 5.06
C GLN A 43 15.02 8.16 5.54
N ILE A 44 14.41 7.25 4.78
CA ILE A 44 13.17 6.57 5.14
C ILE A 44 13.48 5.07 5.26
N ILE A 45 13.21 4.51 6.43
CA ILE A 45 13.37 3.07 6.71
C ILE A 45 11.98 2.43 6.68
N LEU A 46 11.80 1.41 5.85
CA LEU A 46 10.57 0.63 5.77
C LEU A 46 10.66 -0.54 6.76
N HIS A 47 9.65 -0.73 7.59
CA HIS A 47 9.68 -1.72 8.69
C HIS A 47 8.91 -2.98 8.36
N HIS A 48 7.60 -2.85 8.15
CA HIS A 48 6.72 -3.99 8.00
C HIS A 48 5.61 -3.71 6.99
N THR A 49 5.29 -4.72 6.18
CA THR A 49 4.10 -4.70 5.32
C THR A 49 3.12 -5.76 5.81
N GLU A 50 1.95 -5.33 6.22
CA GLU A 50 0.86 -6.20 6.65
C GLU A 50 -0.24 -6.23 5.59
N VAL A 51 -0.58 -7.44 5.15
CA VAL A 51 -1.69 -7.69 4.22
C VAL A 51 -2.61 -8.73 4.86
N PRO A 52 -3.91 -8.45 5.01
CA PRO A 52 -4.85 -9.41 5.57
C PRO A 52 -4.82 -10.73 4.79
N LYS A 53 -4.89 -11.85 5.50
CA LYS A 53 -4.70 -13.21 4.95
C LYS A 53 -5.50 -13.47 3.67
N GLN A 54 -6.76 -13.03 3.62
CA GLN A 54 -7.66 -13.18 2.47
C GLN A 54 -7.25 -12.41 1.19
N PHE A 55 -6.31 -11.47 1.31
CA PHE A 55 -5.78 -10.66 0.21
C PHE A 55 -4.30 -10.92 -0.09
N GLN A 56 -3.66 -11.84 0.64
CA GLN A 56 -2.30 -12.27 0.36
C GLN A 56 -2.25 -12.98 -1.01
N GLY A 57 -1.12 -12.86 -1.71
CA GLY A 57 -0.95 -13.37 -3.07
C GLY A 57 -1.70 -12.60 -4.17
N LYS A 58 -2.50 -11.57 -3.82
CA LYS A 58 -3.30 -10.79 -4.77
C LYS A 58 -2.69 -9.44 -5.18
N GLY A 59 -1.39 -9.27 -4.97
CA GLY A 59 -0.65 -8.07 -5.41
C GLY A 59 -0.76 -6.82 -4.52
N VAL A 60 -1.46 -6.87 -3.37
CA VAL A 60 -1.65 -5.70 -2.48
C VAL A 60 -0.31 -5.17 -1.92
N GLY A 61 0.57 -6.06 -1.45
CA GLY A 61 1.90 -5.65 -0.97
C GLY A 61 2.76 -5.01 -2.06
N LYS A 62 2.69 -5.54 -3.29
CA LYS A 62 3.36 -4.97 -4.47
C LYS A 62 2.83 -3.57 -4.79
N LEU A 63 1.51 -3.36 -4.70
CA LEU A 63 0.89 -2.05 -4.87
C LEU A 63 1.42 -1.05 -3.83
N LEU A 64 1.42 -1.42 -2.55
CA LEU A 64 1.91 -0.57 -1.46
C LEU A 64 3.36 -0.14 -1.70
N ALA A 65 4.25 -1.08 -1.97
CA ALA A 65 5.66 -0.78 -2.25
C ALA A 65 5.83 0.13 -3.48
N LYS A 66 5.17 -0.20 -4.59
CA LYS A 66 5.26 0.57 -5.83
C LYS A 66 4.80 2.02 -5.64
N VAL A 67 3.63 2.23 -5.04
CA VAL A 67 3.09 3.58 -4.84
C VAL A 67 3.90 4.37 -3.81
N MET A 68 4.36 3.72 -2.73
CA MET A 68 5.26 4.35 -1.77
C MET A 68 6.52 4.89 -2.44
N PHE A 69 7.18 4.11 -3.31
CA PHE A 69 8.35 4.59 -4.06
C PHE A 69 8.04 5.83 -4.93
N TYR A 70 6.92 5.84 -5.65
CA TYR A 70 6.55 7.01 -6.46
C TYR A 70 6.23 8.25 -5.62
N ILE A 71 5.48 8.08 -4.53
CA ILE A 71 5.13 9.20 -3.65
C ILE A 71 6.40 9.80 -3.06
N LEU A 72 7.34 8.98 -2.59
CA LEU A 72 8.62 9.50 -2.10
C LEU A 72 9.41 10.17 -3.21
N LEU A 73 9.51 9.57 -4.39
CA LEU A 73 10.24 10.20 -5.50
C LEU A 73 9.67 11.59 -5.81
N ILE A 74 8.35 11.73 -5.88
CA ILE A 74 7.69 13.02 -6.14
C ILE A 74 7.96 14.03 -5.01
N ILE A 75 7.89 13.62 -3.75
CA ILE A 75 8.09 14.53 -2.60
C ILE A 75 9.54 15.02 -2.47
N TYR A 76 10.51 14.23 -2.94
CA TYR A 76 11.93 14.50 -2.69
C TYR A 76 12.72 14.91 -3.94
N LEU A 77 12.14 14.82 -5.15
CA LEU A 77 12.77 15.28 -6.40
C LEU A 77 12.12 16.52 -7.04
N LEU A 78 11.03 17.05 -6.48
CA LEU A 78 10.37 18.29 -6.92
C LEU A 78 10.51 19.36 -5.84
#